data_AF-A0A7C4IA58-F1
#
_entry.id   AF-A0A7C4IA58-F1
#
_cell.length_a   1.000
_cell.length_b   1.000
_cell.length_c   1.000
_cell.angle_alpha   90.00
_cell.angle_beta   90.00
_cell.angle_gamma   90.00
#
_symmetry.space_group_name_H-M   'P 1'
#
loop_
_entity.id
_entity.type
_entity.pdbx_description
1 polymer ?
#
loop_
_entity_poly.entity_id
_entity_poly.type
_entity_poly.pdbx_seq_one_letter_code
_entity_poly.pdbx_strand_id
1 'polypeptide(L)'
;MKKVLLTVISLLVVGALIVSCAPAGSKKSDSAKKSKGTTSAEATSGAVKAGKIKFTFDSNEYGGASSVNLVGSFNGWNPTDPNYTMEDPDGDGIFEIEVEWEPGKYTYKYYIDGNWPKDMSELEQYISPKPSEYVDDGFGGKNAVLVVE
;
A
#
# COMPACT_ATOMS: atom_id res chain seq x y z
N MET A 1 -1.28 30.53 45.02
CA MET A 1 -2.30 31.62 45.01
C MET A 1 -1.91 32.66 43.95
N LYS A 2 -2.67 32.75 42.84
CA LYS A 2 -2.95 33.97 42.05
C LYS A 2 -3.73 33.60 40.76
N LYS A 3 -5.06 33.62 40.92
CA LYS A 3 -6.14 34.09 40.03
C LYS A 3 -6.08 33.73 38.53
N VAL A 4 -6.87 32.73 38.16
CA VAL A 4 -7.40 32.48 36.82
C VAL A 4 -8.53 33.49 36.56
N LEU A 5 -8.51 34.19 35.42
CA LEU A 5 -9.56 35.11 34.99
C LEU A 5 -10.22 34.55 33.72
N LEU A 6 -11.36 33.87 33.88
CA LEU A 6 -12.27 33.55 32.79
C LEU A 6 -13.16 34.77 32.54
N THR A 7 -13.13 35.31 31.31
CA THR A 7 -14.08 36.33 30.87
C THR A 7 -15.15 35.66 30.02
N VAL A 8 -16.37 35.66 30.55
CA VAL A 8 -17.63 35.25 29.91
C VAL A 8 -18.07 36.34 28.93
N ILE A 9 -18.24 36.01 27.66
CA ILE A 9 -18.95 36.85 26.69
C ILE A 9 -20.21 36.11 26.27
N SER A 10 -21.31 36.55 26.89
CA SER A 10 -22.67 36.21 26.49
C SER A 10 -23.09 37.13 25.35
N LEU A 11 -23.44 36.58 24.19
CA LEU A 11 -24.23 37.30 23.20
C LEU A 11 -25.37 36.39 22.73
N LEU A 12 -26.57 36.73 23.21
CA LEU A 12 -27.86 36.29 22.67
C LEU A 12 -28.06 36.94 21.30
N VAL A 13 -28.27 36.13 20.25
CA VAL A 13 -29.04 36.56 19.08
C VAL A 13 -30.12 35.52 18.83
N VAL A 14 -31.35 35.96 19.04
CA VAL A 14 -32.60 35.27 18.75
C VAL A 14 -32.89 35.43 17.25
N GLY A 15 -33.30 34.36 16.58
CA GLY A 15 -33.74 34.41 15.19
C GLY A 15 -34.34 33.09 14.73
N ALA A 16 -35.56 32.80 15.17
CA ALA A 16 -36.40 31.73 14.62
C ALA A 16 -37.03 32.18 13.30
N LEU A 17 -37.10 31.31 12.29
CA LEU A 17 -38.09 31.29 11.19
C LEU A 17 -37.98 29.94 10.46
N ILE A 18 -38.79 28.96 10.85
CA ILE A 18 -39.94 28.35 10.13
C ILE A 18 -39.65 27.35 8.98
N VAL A 19 -40.24 26.16 9.15
CA VAL A 19 -41.07 25.38 8.19
C VAL A 19 -40.39 24.83 6.93
N SER A 20 -40.27 23.50 6.83
CA SER A 20 -41.25 22.65 6.13
C SER A 20 -40.83 21.17 6.13
N CYS A 21 -41.81 20.28 6.13
CA CYS A 21 -41.71 18.82 6.23
C CYS A 21 -41.81 18.15 4.84
N ALA A 22 -41.45 16.86 4.78
CA ALA A 22 -41.95 15.80 3.88
C ALA A 22 -40.98 15.31 2.73
N PRO A 23 -41.24 14.14 2.09
CA PRO A 23 -40.59 12.86 2.44
C PRO A 23 -40.05 12.05 1.23
N ALA A 24 -39.51 10.86 1.54
CA ALA A 24 -39.17 9.67 0.73
C ALA A 24 -39.45 9.62 -0.79
N GLY A 25 -38.49 9.08 -1.55
CA GLY A 25 -38.70 8.63 -2.94
C GLY A 25 -37.49 7.89 -3.54
N SER A 26 -37.62 6.57 -3.66
CA SER A 26 -36.75 5.65 -4.39
C SER A 26 -36.82 5.84 -5.92
N LYS A 27 -35.68 5.80 -6.64
CA LYS A 27 -35.62 5.38 -8.05
C LYS A 27 -34.35 4.58 -8.36
N LYS A 28 -34.58 3.40 -8.91
CA LYS A 28 -33.65 2.50 -9.61
C LYS A 28 -33.30 3.10 -10.98
N SER A 29 -32.06 2.98 -11.43
CA SER A 29 -31.73 2.92 -12.87
C SER A 29 -30.36 2.31 -13.09
N ASP A 30 -30.37 1.09 -13.63
CA ASP A 30 -29.27 0.50 -14.39
C ASP A 30 -28.82 1.45 -15.52
N SER A 31 -27.52 1.52 -15.79
CA SER A 31 -26.97 1.31 -17.15
C SER A 31 -25.52 1.79 -17.24
N ALA A 32 -24.70 0.85 -17.68
CA ALA A 32 -23.37 0.97 -18.25
C ALA A 32 -23.06 2.31 -18.94
N LYS A 33 -21.91 2.88 -18.59
CA LYS A 33 -21.15 3.75 -19.50
C LYS A 33 -19.71 3.26 -19.62
N LYS A 34 -19.52 2.43 -20.65
CA LYS A 34 -18.36 2.34 -21.53
C LYS A 34 -17.41 3.54 -21.40
N SER A 35 -16.23 3.33 -20.81
CA SER A 35 -15.07 4.17 -21.09
C SER A 35 -14.15 3.42 -22.03
N LYS A 36 -13.86 4.08 -23.15
CA LYS A 36 -13.12 3.62 -24.31
C LYS A 36 -11.71 4.17 -24.16
N GLY A 37 -10.72 3.28 -24.23
CA GLY A 37 -9.35 3.52 -24.68
C GLY A 37 -8.66 4.78 -24.17
N THR A 38 -7.69 4.59 -23.30
CA THR A 38 -6.42 5.29 -23.47
C THR A 38 -5.32 4.27 -23.28
N THR A 39 -4.86 3.78 -24.42
CA THR A 39 -3.51 3.29 -24.62
C THR A 39 -2.57 4.36 -24.07
N SER A 40 -1.87 4.04 -22.99
CA SER A 40 -0.61 4.68 -22.65
C SER A 40 0.34 3.55 -22.31
N ALA A 41 0.96 2.99 -23.35
CA ALA A 41 2.18 2.22 -23.20
C ALA A 41 3.30 3.22 -22.88
N GLU A 42 3.25 3.78 -21.68
CA GLU A 42 4.42 4.32 -21.03
C GLU A 42 5.00 3.13 -20.29
N ALA A 43 6.00 2.48 -20.88
CA ALA A 43 6.70 1.37 -20.25
C ALA A 43 7.22 1.86 -18.91
N THR A 44 6.50 1.50 -17.85
CA THR A 44 6.86 1.85 -16.49
C THR A 44 8.13 1.07 -16.20
N SER A 45 9.23 1.78 -15.95
CA SER A 45 10.49 1.19 -15.52
C SER A 45 10.21 0.26 -14.34
N GLY A 46 10.29 -1.07 -14.56
CA GLY A 46 10.02 -2.08 -13.52
C GLY A 46 8.82 -3.01 -13.75
N ALA A 47 8.15 -2.99 -14.91
CA ALA A 47 7.19 -4.05 -15.25
C ALA A 47 7.90 -5.39 -15.53
N VAL A 48 7.33 -6.51 -15.08
CA VAL A 48 7.88 -7.86 -15.27
C VAL A 48 6.88 -8.77 -15.99
N LYS A 49 7.36 -9.88 -16.55
CA LYS A 49 6.48 -10.87 -17.20
C LYS A 49 5.77 -11.75 -16.18
N ALA A 50 4.53 -12.10 -16.49
CA ALA A 50 3.75 -13.07 -15.73
C ALA A 50 4.42 -14.45 -15.66
N GLY A 51 4.07 -15.20 -14.62
CA GLY A 51 4.64 -16.50 -14.28
C GLY A 51 5.39 -16.45 -12.96
N LYS A 52 6.39 -17.33 -12.82
CA LYS A 52 7.24 -17.38 -11.62
C LYS A 52 8.21 -16.20 -11.59
N ILE A 53 7.99 -15.30 -10.64
CA ILE A 53 8.80 -14.12 -10.41
C ILE A 53 9.64 -14.39 -9.16
N LYS A 54 10.96 -14.29 -9.31
CA LYS A 54 11.91 -14.38 -8.20
C LYS A 54 12.05 -13.02 -7.54
N PHE A 55 11.66 -12.93 -6.28
CA PHE A 55 11.91 -11.79 -5.41
C PHE A 55 13.19 -12.03 -4.62
N THR A 56 14.02 -11.02 -4.50
CA THR A 56 15.22 -11.04 -3.68
C THR A 56 15.29 -9.83 -2.76
N PHE A 57 16.00 -9.99 -1.65
CA PHE A 57 16.33 -8.93 -0.69
C PHE A 57 17.78 -9.11 -0.23
N ASP A 58 18.64 -8.16 -0.57
CA ASP A 58 20.05 -8.12 -0.19
C ASP A 58 20.21 -7.63 1.25
N SER A 59 20.35 -8.59 2.17
CA SER A 59 20.50 -8.34 3.60
C SER A 59 21.87 -7.75 3.91
N ASN A 60 22.92 -8.08 3.12
CA ASN A 60 24.27 -7.60 3.37
C ASN A 60 24.37 -6.08 3.20
N GLU A 61 23.81 -5.55 2.12
CA GLU A 61 23.81 -4.12 1.82
C GLU A 61 22.77 -3.35 2.63
N TYR A 62 21.71 -4.02 3.11
CA TYR A 62 20.71 -3.42 4.01
C TYR A 62 21.24 -3.15 5.42
N GLY A 63 22.29 -3.86 5.85
CA GLY A 63 22.83 -3.79 7.21
C GLY A 63 22.45 -4.98 8.10
N GLY A 64 22.01 -6.08 7.49
CA GLY A 64 21.65 -7.33 8.14
C GLY A 64 20.15 -7.44 8.45
N ALA A 65 19.58 -8.59 8.09
CA ALA A 65 18.24 -9.05 8.42
C ALA A 65 18.32 -10.52 8.87
N SER A 66 17.53 -10.87 9.87
CA SER A 66 17.41 -12.26 10.36
C SER A 66 16.20 -12.99 9.76
N SER A 67 15.21 -12.24 9.30
CA SER A 67 13.97 -12.76 8.73
C SER A 67 13.35 -11.75 7.77
N VAL A 68 12.87 -12.25 6.64
CA VAL A 68 12.22 -11.44 5.61
C VAL A 68 10.98 -12.18 5.11
N ASN A 69 9.84 -11.49 5.07
CA ASN A 69 8.60 -11.98 4.47
C ASN A 69 8.14 -11.02 3.37
N LEU A 70 7.64 -11.58 2.27
CA LEU A 70 7.00 -10.80 1.20
C LEU A 70 5.51 -10.66 1.50
N VAL A 71 5.00 -9.44 1.66
CA VAL A 71 3.63 -9.22 2.15
C VAL A 71 2.90 -8.21 1.27
N GLY A 72 1.65 -8.50 0.89
CA GLY A 72 0.93 -7.63 -0.04
C GLY A 72 -0.51 -8.00 -0.33
N SER A 73 -1.05 -7.45 -1.41
CA SER A 73 -2.45 -7.64 -1.81
C SER A 73 -2.82 -9.11 -2.06
N PHE A 74 -1.85 -9.92 -2.49
CA PHE A 74 -2.03 -11.34 -2.83
C PHE A 74 -2.19 -12.25 -1.60
N ASN A 75 -1.69 -11.85 -0.42
CA ASN A 75 -1.81 -12.64 0.81
C ASN A 75 -2.62 -11.90 1.90
N GLY A 76 -3.41 -10.90 1.50
CA GLY A 76 -4.25 -10.14 2.43
C GLY A 76 -3.46 -9.34 3.46
N TRP A 77 -2.23 -8.93 3.14
CA TRP A 77 -1.32 -8.23 4.03
C TRP A 77 -0.98 -9.00 5.33
N ASN A 78 -0.93 -10.34 5.25
CA ASN A 78 -0.57 -11.19 6.38
C ASN A 78 0.96 -11.35 6.50
N PRO A 79 1.62 -10.77 7.54
CA PRO A 79 3.07 -10.86 7.67
C PRO A 79 3.57 -12.22 8.18
N THR A 80 2.68 -13.07 8.67
CA THR A 80 3.03 -14.40 9.22
C THR A 80 2.57 -15.54 8.32
N ASP A 81 2.30 -15.28 7.03
CA ASP A 81 1.96 -16.33 6.09
C ASP A 81 3.21 -17.17 5.76
N PRO A 82 3.25 -18.47 6.11
CA PRO A 82 4.43 -19.30 5.87
C PRO A 82 4.74 -19.45 4.37
N ASN A 83 3.76 -19.31 3.48
CA ASN A 83 3.98 -19.44 2.03
C ASN A 83 4.76 -18.27 1.43
N TYR A 84 4.94 -17.18 2.19
CA TYR A 84 5.63 -15.97 1.73
C TYR A 84 6.82 -15.59 2.61
N THR A 85 7.37 -16.58 3.34
CA THR A 85 8.66 -16.44 4.01
C THR A 85 9.77 -16.56 2.98
N MET A 86 10.70 -15.62 2.97
CA MET A 86 11.88 -15.67 2.10
C MET A 86 12.99 -16.48 2.76
N GLU A 87 13.76 -17.20 1.95
CA GLU A 87 14.81 -18.10 2.42
C GLU A 87 16.17 -17.69 1.86
N ASP A 88 17.23 -18.01 2.59
CA ASP A 88 18.64 -17.87 2.15
C ASP A 88 19.32 -19.24 2.36
N PRO A 89 19.11 -20.20 1.43
CA PRO A 89 19.56 -21.58 1.62
C PRO A 89 21.07 -21.76 1.39
N ASP A 90 21.72 -20.89 0.64
CA ASP A 90 23.16 -20.95 0.39
C ASP A 90 23.98 -20.05 1.34
N GLY A 91 23.31 -19.20 2.11
CA GLY A 91 23.91 -18.39 3.17
C GLY A 91 24.71 -17.22 2.61
N ASP A 92 24.38 -16.74 1.43
CA ASP A 92 25.07 -15.63 0.77
C ASP A 92 24.55 -14.26 1.24
N GLY A 93 23.52 -14.23 2.09
CA GLY A 93 22.88 -13.02 2.60
C GLY A 93 21.85 -12.42 1.65
N ILE A 94 21.45 -13.14 0.61
CA ILE A 94 20.34 -12.77 -0.26
C ILE A 94 19.13 -13.63 0.10
N PHE A 95 18.11 -13.00 0.67
CA PHE A 95 16.84 -13.66 0.92
C PHE A 95 16.05 -13.75 -0.37
N GLU A 96 15.45 -14.89 -0.67
CA GLU A 96 14.79 -15.18 -1.94
C GLU A 96 13.44 -15.86 -1.77
N ILE A 97 12.52 -15.60 -2.69
CA ILE A 97 11.28 -16.37 -2.86
C ILE A 97 10.83 -16.32 -4.33
N GLU A 98 10.28 -17.41 -4.85
CA GLU A 98 9.59 -17.43 -6.14
C GLU A 98 8.08 -17.44 -5.95
N VAL A 99 7.38 -16.51 -6.61
CA VAL A 99 5.92 -16.41 -6.55
C VAL A 99 5.35 -16.39 -7.96
N GLU A 100 4.33 -17.20 -8.21
CA GLU A 100 3.63 -17.23 -9.50
C GLU A 100 2.53 -16.17 -9.52
N TRP A 101 2.68 -15.14 -10.37
CA TRP A 101 1.69 -14.08 -10.55
C TRP A 101 1.19 -14.02 -12.00
N GLU A 102 -0.11 -13.87 -12.12
CA GLU A 102 -0.80 -13.54 -13.37
C GLU A 102 -0.61 -12.06 -13.72
N PRO A 103 -0.90 -11.63 -14.97
CA PRO A 103 -0.88 -10.21 -15.31
C PRO A 103 -1.78 -9.39 -14.38
N GLY A 104 -1.25 -8.28 -13.86
CA GLY A 104 -1.93 -7.50 -12.84
C GLY A 104 -1.05 -6.43 -12.19
N LYS A 105 -1.64 -5.71 -11.22
CA LYS A 105 -0.92 -4.76 -10.35
C LYS A 105 -0.96 -5.28 -8.92
N TYR A 106 0.22 -5.47 -8.32
CA TYR A 106 0.36 -6.02 -6.97
C TYR A 106 1.02 -4.99 -6.06
N THR A 107 0.35 -4.63 -4.96
CA THR A 107 0.93 -3.79 -3.90
C THR A 107 1.58 -4.67 -2.86
N TYR A 108 2.78 -4.31 -2.41
CA TYR A 108 3.53 -5.11 -1.46
C TYR A 108 4.54 -4.30 -0.63
N LYS A 109 5.04 -4.94 0.43
CA LYS A 109 6.17 -4.53 1.28
C LYS A 109 6.97 -5.77 1.69
N TYR A 110 8.23 -5.56 2.07
CA TYR A 110 9.00 -6.55 2.83
C TYR A 110 8.76 -6.33 4.32
N TYR A 111 8.41 -7.38 5.04
CA TYR A 111 8.36 -7.36 6.50
C TYR A 111 9.66 -7.94 7.03
N ILE A 112 10.45 -7.09 7.70
CA ILE A 112 11.87 -7.37 8.00
C ILE A 112 12.02 -7.37 9.52
N ASP A 113 12.49 -8.49 10.07
CA ASP A 113 12.75 -8.64 11.52
C ASP A 113 11.60 -8.19 12.42
N GLY A 114 10.37 -8.52 12.02
CA GLY A 114 9.17 -8.15 12.79
C GLY A 114 8.72 -6.70 12.61
N ASN A 115 9.30 -5.95 11.66
CA ASN A 115 9.03 -4.53 11.46
C ASN A 115 8.60 -4.21 10.02
N TRP A 116 7.78 -3.16 9.90
CA TRP A 116 7.38 -2.59 8.62
C TRP A 116 8.31 -1.45 8.23
N PRO A 117 9.00 -1.53 7.08
CA PRO A 117 9.63 -0.38 6.48
C PRO A 117 8.60 0.71 6.24
N LYS A 118 8.97 1.94 6.60
CA LYS A 118 8.07 3.09 6.41
C LYS A 118 7.86 3.35 4.93
N ASP A 119 8.93 3.47 4.16
CA ASP A 119 8.87 3.81 2.74
C ASP A 119 9.62 2.77 1.91
N MET A 120 8.89 2.05 1.06
CA MET A 120 9.48 1.05 0.18
C MET A 120 10.48 1.62 -0.84
N SER A 121 10.41 2.91 -1.16
CA SER A 121 11.37 3.53 -2.08
C SER A 121 12.79 3.63 -1.49
N GLU A 122 12.93 3.54 -0.17
CA GLU A 122 14.22 3.45 0.51
C GLU A 122 14.87 2.08 0.35
N LEU A 123 14.10 1.05 -0.04
CA LEU A 123 14.59 -0.32 -0.22
C LEU A 123 14.92 -0.69 -1.67
N GLU A 124 14.63 0.17 -2.65
CA GLU A 124 14.76 -0.15 -4.08
C GLU A 124 16.11 -0.73 -4.48
N GLN A 125 17.18 -0.26 -3.84
CA GLN A 125 18.55 -0.70 -4.13
C GLN A 125 18.89 -2.09 -3.60
N TYR A 126 18.12 -2.60 -2.62
CA TYR A 126 18.35 -3.89 -1.98
C TYR A 126 17.46 -5.00 -2.53
N ILE A 127 16.53 -4.68 -3.45
CA ILE A 127 15.49 -5.61 -3.86
C ILE A 127 15.49 -5.86 -5.36
N SER A 128 15.07 -7.07 -5.72
CA SER A 128 14.74 -7.45 -7.10
C SER A 128 13.40 -8.19 -7.10
N PRO A 129 12.55 -8.04 -8.12
CA PRO A 129 12.62 -7.00 -9.15
C PRO A 129 12.43 -5.61 -8.55
N LYS A 130 12.92 -4.58 -9.26
CA LYS A 130 12.64 -3.20 -8.89
C LYS A 130 11.13 -2.92 -9.01
N PRO A 131 10.51 -2.24 -8.02
CA PRO A 131 9.12 -1.82 -8.11
C PRO A 131 8.87 -1.01 -9.39
N SER A 132 7.70 -1.19 -9.99
CA SER A 132 7.27 -0.36 -11.12
C SER A 132 6.86 1.04 -10.67
N GLU A 133 6.24 1.15 -9.49
CA GLU A 133 5.82 2.42 -8.90
C GLU A 133 5.70 2.31 -7.37
N TYR A 134 5.44 3.43 -6.70
CA TYR A 134 5.18 3.51 -5.26
C TYR A 134 3.87 4.24 -5.00
N VAL A 135 3.13 3.77 -4.00
CA VAL A 135 1.81 4.31 -3.61
C VAL A 135 1.78 4.58 -2.12
N ASP A 136 1.20 5.73 -1.73
CA ASP A 136 1.00 6.11 -0.32
C ASP A 136 0.24 5.02 0.44
N ASP A 137 0.70 4.68 1.64
CA ASP A 137 0.10 3.62 2.46
C ASP A 137 -0.98 4.11 3.44
N GLY A 138 -1.25 5.42 3.50
CA GLY A 138 -2.19 6.06 4.42
C GLY A 138 -1.62 6.32 5.82
N PHE A 139 -0.36 5.95 6.07
CA PHE A 139 0.33 6.10 7.36
C PHE A 139 1.58 6.99 7.25
N GLY A 140 1.70 7.74 6.15
CA GLY A 140 2.84 8.61 5.86
C GLY A 140 4.07 7.85 5.34
N GLY A 141 3.86 6.63 4.86
CA GLY A 141 4.84 5.78 4.18
C GLY A 141 4.38 5.41 2.76
N LYS A 142 5.09 4.46 2.13
CA LYS A 142 4.73 3.97 0.79
C LYS A 142 4.83 2.46 0.68
N ASN A 143 3.87 1.86 -0.01
CA ASN A 143 3.95 0.49 -0.53
C ASN A 143 4.64 0.51 -1.91
N ALA A 144 5.34 -0.58 -2.24
CA ALA A 144 5.80 -0.84 -3.59
C ALA A 144 4.64 -1.39 -4.44
N VAL A 145 4.70 -1.14 -5.74
CA VAL A 145 3.80 -1.73 -6.73
C VAL A 145 4.64 -2.45 -7.77
N LEU A 146 4.27 -3.68 -8.09
CA LEU A 146 4.78 -4.40 -9.25
C LEU A 146 3.67 -4.56 -10.28
N VAL A 147 3.95 -4.14 -11.51
CA VAL A 147 3.13 -4.39 -12.69
C VAL A 147 3.63 -5.66 -13.36
N VAL A 148 2.72 -6.61 -13.55
CA VAL A 148 2.97 -7.89 -14.21
C VAL A 148 2.21 -7.92 -15.53
N GLU A 149 2.89 -8.27 -16.62
CA GLU A 149 2.37 -8.27 -18.01
C GLU A 149 2.48 -9.61 -18.73
#